data_AF-A0AAU5T0X7-F1
#
_entry.id   AF-A0AAU5T0X7-F1
#
_cell.length_a   1.000
_cell.length_b   1.000
_cell.length_c   1.000
_cell.angle_alpha   90.00
_cell.angle_beta   90.00
_cell.angle_gamma   90.00
#
_symmetry.space_group_name_H-M   'P 1'
#
loop_
_entity.id
_entity.type
_entity.pdbx_description
1 polymer ?
#
loop_
_entity_poly.entity_id
_entity_poly.type
_entity_poly.pdbx_seq_one_letter_code
_entity_poly.pdbx_strand_id
1 'polypeptide(L)'
;MQPSEGSSDFEAPCNCGALGDHEPNRDCSHQPVIHIEVTGGRSACLEALGVLRAHYHVFPEHEWQDPNSEQWVFQLGAVRNYWRPLAPAPALTAPAAPTPEAAVLACLHDALGLEVDENAIGALTNLTGETLTTTLTALVKVGKIEHVRPGYYRKNT
;
A
#
# COMPACT_ATOMS: atom_id res chain seq x y z
N MET A 1 30.00 24.05 37.20
CA MET A 1 28.66 23.45 37.07
C MET A 1 28.26 23.53 35.62
N GLN A 2 28.38 22.41 34.90
CA GLN A 2 27.82 22.22 33.57
C GLN A 2 26.67 21.22 33.71
N PRO A 3 25.54 21.39 33.01
CA PRO A 3 24.48 20.40 33.00
C PRO A 3 24.92 19.19 32.18
N SER A 4 24.84 18.00 32.77
CA SER A 4 25.03 16.72 32.09
C SER A 4 23.80 16.42 31.22
N GLU A 5 24.02 16.37 29.92
CA GLU A 5 23.02 15.97 28.92
C GLU A 5 22.60 14.50 29.10
N GLY A 6 21.30 14.26 29.02
CA GLY A 6 20.77 13.02 28.43
C GLY A 6 20.60 11.78 29.33
N SER A 7 19.89 11.88 30.45
CA SER A 7 19.17 10.72 31.00
C SER A 7 17.73 10.80 30.53
N SER A 8 17.44 10.29 29.33
CA SER A 8 16.06 10.02 28.93
C SER A 8 15.67 8.67 29.51
N ASP A 9 15.12 8.65 30.72
CA ASP A 9 14.49 7.48 31.36
C ASP A 9 13.19 7.03 30.64
N PHE A 10 13.11 7.29 29.34
CA PHE A 10 12.04 6.90 28.42
C PHE A 10 12.71 6.38 27.15
N GLU A 11 13.44 5.27 27.25
CA GLU A 11 13.63 4.43 26.09
C GLU A 11 12.25 3.90 25.68
N ALA A 12 11.86 4.18 24.44
CA ALA A 12 10.63 3.62 23.88
C ALA A 12 10.71 2.08 23.97
N PRO A 13 9.61 1.39 24.33
CA PRO A 13 9.62 -0.07 24.38
C PRO A 13 10.12 -0.61 23.03
N CYS A 14 11.14 -1.47 23.09
CA CYS A 14 11.80 -1.99 21.91
C CYS A 14 10.80 -2.65 20.94
N ASN A 15 11.04 -2.51 19.63
CA ASN A 15 10.25 -3.17 18.57
C ASN A 15 10.75 -4.60 18.29
N CYS A 16 11.07 -5.33 19.34
CA CYS A 16 11.62 -6.66 19.28
C CYS A 16 10.70 -7.61 18.50
N GLY A 17 11.13 -8.04 17.31
CA GLY A 17 10.42 -9.06 16.51
C GLY A 17 9.38 -8.57 15.49
N ALA A 18 9.05 -7.28 15.44
CA ALA A 18 8.15 -6.75 14.40
C ALA A 18 8.88 -6.41 13.08
N LEU A 19 10.16 -6.02 13.17
CA LEU A 19 11.01 -5.65 12.02
C LEU A 19 12.43 -6.29 12.05
N GLY A 20 12.78 -7.04 13.10
CA GLY A 20 14.07 -7.74 13.17
C GLY A 20 15.27 -6.89 13.59
N ASP A 21 15.05 -5.72 14.20
CA ASP A 21 16.14 -4.77 14.50
C ASP A 21 17.14 -5.24 15.58
N HIS A 22 16.86 -6.30 16.35
CA HIS A 22 17.84 -6.98 17.23
C HIS A 22 17.34 -8.34 17.78
N GLU A 23 18.25 -9.14 18.37
CA GLU A 23 17.91 -10.39 19.07
C GLU A 23 17.04 -10.11 20.32
N PRO A 24 16.04 -10.96 20.61
CA PRO A 24 15.16 -10.79 21.78
C PRO A 24 15.96 -10.85 23.11
N ASN A 25 15.69 -9.93 24.04
CA ASN A 25 16.23 -9.98 25.40
C ASN A 25 15.12 -9.91 26.48
N ARG A 26 15.47 -10.09 27.75
CA ARG A 26 14.51 -10.18 28.87
C ARG A 26 13.89 -8.85 29.28
N ASP A 27 14.46 -7.72 28.85
CA ASP A 27 13.98 -6.37 29.16
C ASP A 27 12.91 -5.90 28.16
N CYS A 28 12.65 -6.69 27.12
CA CYS A 28 11.59 -6.52 26.13
C CYS A 28 10.22 -6.95 26.69
N SER A 29 9.75 -6.31 27.76
CA SER A 29 8.48 -6.70 28.38
C SER A 29 7.28 -6.18 27.58
N HIS A 30 6.74 -6.99 26.67
CA HIS A 30 5.47 -6.69 25.99
C HIS A 30 4.30 -7.05 26.91
N GLN A 31 3.69 -6.07 27.57
CA GLN A 31 2.37 -6.22 28.23
C GLN A 31 1.54 -4.93 28.04
N PRO A 32 0.20 -5.02 27.87
CA PRO A 32 -0.67 -6.18 28.03
C PRO A 32 -1.09 -6.85 26.71
N VAL A 33 -1.13 -8.18 26.72
CA VAL A 33 -1.79 -9.02 25.71
C VAL A 33 -3.29 -9.04 26.03
N ILE A 34 -4.09 -8.36 25.22
CA ILE A 34 -5.55 -8.47 25.27
C ILE A 34 -5.92 -9.68 24.42
N HIS A 35 -6.69 -10.59 24.98
CA HIS A 35 -7.27 -11.71 24.23
C HIS A 35 -8.63 -11.25 23.69
N ILE A 36 -8.83 -11.39 22.38
CA ILE A 36 -10.05 -11.00 21.69
C ILE A 36 -10.59 -12.23 20.99
N GLU A 37 -11.87 -12.54 21.25
CA GLU A 37 -12.58 -13.57 20.51
C GLU A 37 -13.51 -12.92 19.49
N VAL A 38 -13.46 -13.40 18.25
CA VAL A 38 -14.34 -12.95 17.16
C VAL A 38 -15.07 -14.14 16.59
N THR A 39 -16.41 -14.11 16.65
CA THR A 39 -17.27 -15.20 16.21
C THR A 39 -18.23 -14.74 15.12
N GLY A 40 -18.35 -15.52 14.04
CA GLY A 40 -19.25 -15.21 12.93
C GLY A 40 -18.95 -15.99 11.65
N GLY A 41 -19.36 -15.46 10.50
CA GLY A 41 -18.92 -16.01 9.22
C GLY A 41 -17.43 -15.76 9.01
N ARG A 42 -16.73 -16.69 8.32
CA ARG A 42 -15.26 -16.61 8.15
C ARG A 42 -14.78 -15.26 7.60
N SER A 43 -15.47 -14.71 6.61
CA SER A 43 -15.15 -13.40 6.04
C SER A 43 -15.32 -12.26 7.05
N ALA A 44 -16.36 -12.31 7.89
CA ALA A 44 -16.59 -11.31 8.93
C ALA A 44 -15.49 -11.36 10.01
N CYS A 45 -15.00 -12.55 10.38
CA CYS A 45 -13.88 -12.69 11.29
C CYS A 45 -12.58 -12.09 10.71
N LEU A 46 -12.33 -12.29 9.41
CA LEU A 46 -11.18 -11.70 8.71
C LEU A 46 -11.29 -10.18 8.58
N GLU A 47 -12.48 -9.64 8.32
CA GLU A 47 -12.74 -8.20 8.28
C GLU A 47 -12.50 -7.57 9.67
N ALA A 48 -13.02 -8.20 10.73
CA ALA A 48 -12.79 -7.76 12.10
C ALA A 48 -11.30 -7.74 12.47
N LEU A 49 -10.52 -8.76 12.03
CA LEU A 49 -9.07 -8.78 12.18
C LEU A 49 -8.41 -7.57 11.49
N GLY A 50 -8.88 -7.21 10.30
CA GLY A 50 -8.43 -6.01 9.59
C GLY A 50 -8.67 -4.71 10.36
N VAL A 51 -9.85 -4.57 10.97
CA VAL A 51 -10.20 -3.40 11.81
C VAL A 51 -9.35 -3.34 13.07
N LEU A 52 -9.17 -4.46 13.77
CA LEU A 52 -8.38 -4.50 15.01
C LEU A 52 -6.90 -4.14 14.77
N ARG A 53 -6.37 -4.47 13.59
CA ARG A 53 -5.01 -4.11 13.16
C ARG A 53 -4.76 -2.60 13.02
N ALA A 54 -5.81 -1.77 12.99
CA ALA A 54 -5.65 -0.31 12.99
C ALA A 54 -5.11 0.23 14.33
N HIS A 55 -5.32 -0.49 15.43
CA HIS A 55 -5.01 -0.02 16.79
C HIS A 55 -4.15 -1.00 17.60
N TYR A 56 -4.08 -2.25 17.17
CA TYR A 56 -3.37 -3.32 17.86
C TYR A 56 -2.47 -4.05 16.87
N HIS A 57 -1.33 -4.55 17.35
CA HIS A 57 -0.67 -5.66 16.69
C HIS A 57 -1.43 -6.93 17.06
N VAL A 58 -2.16 -7.50 16.09
CA VAL A 58 -3.04 -8.65 16.30
C VAL A 58 -2.51 -9.87 15.58
N PHE A 59 -2.42 -10.98 16.30
CA PHE A 59 -2.02 -12.28 15.75
C PHE A 59 -3.07 -13.35 16.11
N PRO A 60 -3.42 -14.24 15.17
CA PRO A 60 -4.28 -15.37 15.47
C PRO A 60 -3.56 -16.35 16.40
N GLU A 61 -4.22 -16.73 17.49
CA GLU A 61 -3.77 -17.81 18.37
C GLU A 61 -4.41 -19.12 17.97
N HIS A 62 -5.74 -19.11 17.77
CA HIS A 62 -6.50 -20.26 17.31
C HIS A 62 -7.64 -19.83 16.37
N GLU A 63 -7.88 -20.63 15.34
CA GLU A 63 -9.00 -20.51 14.40
C GLU A 63 -9.70 -21.87 14.35
N TRP A 64 -11.00 -21.92 14.63
CA TRP A 64 -11.80 -23.14 14.46
C TRP A 64 -13.23 -22.80 14.06
N GLN A 65 -13.96 -23.80 13.55
CA GLN A 65 -15.39 -23.72 13.34
C GLN A 65 -16.09 -24.40 14.51
N ASP A 66 -16.98 -23.69 15.21
CA ASP A 66 -17.76 -24.26 16.30
C ASP A 66 -18.75 -25.30 15.74
N PRO A 67 -18.68 -26.57 16.17
CA PRO A 67 -19.51 -27.64 15.64
C PRO A 67 -21.01 -27.48 15.94
N ASN A 68 -21.39 -26.64 16.92
CA ASN A 68 -22.79 -26.44 17.28
C ASN A 68 -23.46 -25.32 16.49
N SER A 69 -22.72 -24.24 16.21
CA SER A 69 -23.23 -23.05 15.55
C SER A 69 -22.82 -22.94 14.08
N GLU A 70 -21.88 -23.79 13.63
CA GLU A 70 -21.20 -23.73 12.33
C GLU A 70 -20.48 -22.38 12.08
N GLN A 71 -20.36 -21.53 13.10
CA GLN A 71 -19.66 -20.25 13.01
C GLN A 71 -18.16 -20.44 13.17
N TRP A 72 -17.39 -19.56 12.54
CA TRP A 72 -15.96 -19.47 12.76
C TRP A 72 -15.69 -18.66 14.02
N VAL A 73 -14.76 -19.16 14.83
CA VAL A 73 -14.26 -18.50 16.03
C VAL A 73 -12.76 -18.26 15.86
N PHE A 74 -12.37 -17.00 16.03
CA PHE A 74 -10.99 -16.54 15.95
C PHE A 74 -10.60 -16.06 17.35
N GLN A 75 -9.69 -16.77 18.01
CA GLN A 75 -9.02 -16.30 19.22
C GLN A 75 -7.75 -15.55 18.82
N LEU A 76 -7.67 -14.30 19.23
CA LEU A 76 -6.65 -13.36 18.81
C LEU A 76 -5.90 -12.83 20.04
N GLY A 77 -4.58 -12.90 19.97
CA GLY A 77 -3.71 -12.13 20.84
C GLY A 77 -3.53 -10.73 20.26
N ALA A 78 -3.71 -9.70 21.08
CA ALA A 78 -3.58 -8.30 20.67
C ALA A 78 -2.67 -7.54 21.64
N VAL A 79 -1.65 -6.88 21.09
CA VAL A 79 -0.80 -5.97 21.86
C VAL A 79 -1.12 -4.54 21.41
N ARG A 80 -1.35 -3.64 22.37
CA ARG A 80 -1.66 -2.24 22.06
C ARG A 80 -0.51 -1.65 21.26
N ASN A 81 -0.82 -1.16 20.07
CA ASN A 81 0.18 -0.52 19.25
C ASN A 81 0.45 0.88 19.82
N TYR A 82 1.58 1.06 20.52
CA TYR A 82 2.00 2.37 21.03
C TYR A 82 2.53 3.29 19.93
N TRP A 83 2.65 2.78 18.70
CA TRP A 83 2.73 3.62 17.52
C TRP A 83 1.37 4.27 17.28
N ARG A 84 1.12 5.37 18.00
CA ARG A 84 0.33 6.45 17.44
C ARG A 84 1.09 6.84 16.15
N PRO A 85 0.50 6.83 14.94
CA PRO A 85 1.17 7.43 13.82
C PRO A 85 1.36 8.91 14.19
N LEU A 86 2.60 9.30 14.49
CA LEU A 86 3.01 10.70 14.55
C LEU A 86 3.02 11.32 13.15
N ALA A 87 2.77 10.53 12.11
CA ALA A 87 2.34 11.05 10.84
C ALA A 87 0.87 11.49 10.96
N PRO A 88 0.50 12.71 10.49
CA PRO A 88 -0.91 12.99 10.23
C PRO A 88 -1.49 11.84 9.41
N ALA A 89 -2.77 11.52 9.61
CA ALA A 89 -3.47 10.54 8.77
C ALA A 89 -3.04 10.79 7.31
N PRO A 90 -2.56 9.77 6.56
CA PRO A 90 -2.09 10.01 5.21
C PRO A 90 -3.24 10.73 4.52
N ALA A 91 -2.99 11.97 4.12
CA ALA A 91 -3.92 12.64 3.25
C ALA A 91 -4.04 11.69 2.06
N LEU A 92 -5.22 11.11 1.87
CA LEU A 92 -5.54 10.43 0.62
C LEU A 92 -5.64 11.54 -0.44
N THR A 93 -4.51 12.18 -0.74
CA THR A 93 -4.33 12.89 -1.96
C THR A 93 -4.48 11.84 -3.04
N ALA A 94 -5.52 11.99 -3.86
CA ALA A 94 -5.59 11.28 -5.12
C ALA A 94 -4.19 11.37 -5.76
N PRO A 95 -3.66 10.27 -6.33
CA PRO A 95 -2.41 10.34 -7.07
C PRO A 95 -2.47 11.56 -7.98
N ALA A 96 -1.39 12.36 -7.99
CA ALA A 96 -1.34 13.50 -8.89
C ALA A 96 -1.75 13.03 -10.29
N ALA A 97 -2.65 13.77 -10.94
CA ALA A 97 -3.13 13.39 -12.27
C ALA A 97 -1.89 13.13 -13.14
N PRO A 98 -1.83 11.97 -13.83
CA PRO A 98 -0.66 11.64 -14.63
C PRO A 98 -0.43 12.75 -15.66
N THR A 99 0.83 13.11 -15.88
CA THR A 99 1.15 14.04 -16.97
C THR A 99 0.72 13.42 -18.31
N PRO A 100 0.44 14.22 -19.35
CA PRO A 100 0.07 13.68 -20.67
C PRO A 100 1.05 12.62 -21.17
N GLU A 101 2.36 12.84 -20.98
CA GLU A 101 3.41 11.89 -21.35
C GLU A 101 3.30 10.59 -20.57
N ALA A 102 3.07 10.67 -19.25
CA ALA A 102 2.94 9.51 -18.38
C ALA A 102 1.68 8.69 -18.75
N ALA A 103 0.57 9.36 -19.05
CA ALA A 103 -0.67 8.72 -19.48
C ALA A 103 -0.48 7.96 -20.81
N VAL A 104 0.15 8.58 -21.80
CA VAL A 104 0.44 7.95 -23.10
C VAL A 104 1.41 6.76 -22.95
N LEU A 105 2.47 6.92 -22.14
CA LEU A 105 3.45 5.85 -21.92
C LEU A 105 2.87 4.67 -21.12
N ALA A 106 1.95 4.92 -20.20
CA ALA A 106 1.21 3.87 -19.49
C ALA A 106 0.25 3.15 -20.44
N CYS A 107 -0.53 3.89 -21.24
CA CYS A 107 -1.43 3.32 -22.25
C CYS A 107 -0.69 2.38 -23.22
N LEU A 108 0.50 2.76 -23.68
CA LEU A 108 1.31 1.92 -24.57
C LEU A 108 2.14 0.86 -23.83
N HIS A 109 2.28 0.98 -22.51
CA HIS A 109 2.88 -0.09 -21.69
C HIS A 109 1.95 -1.28 -21.55
N ASP A 110 0.65 -1.05 -21.43
CA ASP A 110 -0.32 -2.15 -21.37
C ASP A 110 -0.44 -2.88 -22.72
N ALA A 111 -0.05 -2.21 -23.81
CA ALA A 111 -0.05 -2.71 -25.18
C ALA A 111 1.37 -3.03 -25.72
N LEU A 112 2.29 -3.51 -24.87
CA LEU A 112 3.68 -3.79 -25.25
C LEU A 112 3.79 -4.57 -26.58
N GLY A 113 4.48 -3.98 -27.55
CA GLY A 113 4.73 -4.57 -28.86
C GLY A 113 3.59 -4.42 -29.88
N LEU A 114 2.44 -3.88 -29.48
CA LEU A 114 1.29 -3.64 -30.34
C LEU A 114 1.29 -2.22 -30.91
N GLU A 115 0.80 -2.07 -32.13
CA GLU A 115 0.48 -0.77 -32.73
C GLU A 115 -0.88 -0.30 -32.20
N VAL A 116 -0.94 0.90 -31.64
CA VAL A 116 -2.16 1.50 -31.10
C VAL A 116 -2.55 2.74 -31.90
N ASP A 117 -3.81 2.82 -32.29
CA ASP A 117 -4.41 3.95 -33.02
C ASP A 117 -4.46 5.23 -32.16
N GLU A 118 -4.19 6.39 -32.75
CA GLU A 118 -4.18 7.68 -32.07
C GLU A 118 -5.51 8.00 -31.37
N ASN A 119 -6.65 7.68 -31.98
CA ASN A 119 -7.95 7.92 -31.37
C ASN A 119 -8.18 7.00 -30.17
N ALA A 120 -7.68 5.77 -30.23
CA ALA A 120 -7.73 4.84 -29.11
C ALA A 120 -6.86 5.34 -27.93
N ILE A 121 -5.66 5.86 -28.20
CA ILE A 121 -4.81 6.48 -27.19
C ILE A 121 -5.53 7.69 -26.57
N GLY A 122 -6.15 8.55 -27.39
CA GLY A 122 -6.93 9.69 -26.92
C GLY A 122 -8.10 9.29 -26.02
N ALA A 123 -8.84 8.25 -26.40
CA ALA A 123 -9.97 7.73 -25.62
C ALA A 123 -9.52 7.13 -24.27
N LEU A 124 -8.40 6.41 -24.25
CA LEU A 124 -7.87 5.75 -23.04
C LEU A 124 -7.17 6.72 -22.08
N THR A 125 -6.57 7.79 -22.61
CA THR A 125 -5.84 8.79 -21.81
C THR A 125 -6.69 10.02 -21.45
N ASN A 126 -7.87 10.16 -22.07
CA ASN A 126 -8.74 11.33 -21.97
C ASN A 126 -8.03 12.66 -22.31
N LEU A 127 -7.02 12.60 -23.19
CA LEU A 127 -6.30 13.77 -23.68
C LEU A 127 -7.04 14.42 -24.85
N THR A 128 -7.06 15.75 -24.89
CA THR A 128 -7.60 16.50 -26.03
C THR A 128 -6.70 16.34 -27.26
N GLY A 129 -7.27 16.46 -28.47
CA GLY A 129 -6.54 16.22 -29.72
C GLY A 129 -5.24 17.03 -29.84
N GLU A 130 -5.25 18.32 -29.52
CA GLU A 130 -4.03 19.15 -29.55
C GLU A 130 -2.97 18.70 -28.54
N THR A 131 -3.39 18.39 -27.31
CA THR A 131 -2.48 17.90 -26.26
C THR A 131 -1.90 16.54 -26.62
N LEU A 132 -2.74 15.65 -27.16
CA LEU A 132 -2.35 14.31 -27.58
C LEU A 132 -1.31 14.37 -28.70
N THR A 133 -1.58 15.10 -29.78
CA THR A 133 -0.66 15.23 -30.91
C THR A 133 0.67 15.86 -30.50
N THR A 134 0.64 16.88 -29.63
CA THR A 134 1.86 17.50 -29.09
C THR A 134 2.67 16.50 -28.26
N THR A 135 1.99 15.74 -27.40
CA THR A 135 2.61 14.72 -26.53
C THR A 135 3.23 13.59 -27.35
N LEU A 136 2.50 13.05 -28.34
CA LEU A 136 2.99 11.99 -29.22
C LEU A 136 4.22 12.45 -30.02
N THR A 137 4.17 13.67 -30.57
CA THR A 137 5.31 14.26 -31.30
C THR A 137 6.54 14.39 -30.39
N ALA A 138 6.35 14.85 -29.16
CA ALA A 138 7.43 14.97 -28.17
C ALA A 138 8.02 13.60 -27.81
N LEU A 139 7.18 12.60 -27.56
CA LEU A 139 7.60 11.24 -27.18
C LEU A 139 8.32 10.50 -28.33
N VAL A 140 7.90 10.71 -29.57
CA VAL A 140 8.62 10.21 -30.77
C VAL A 140 9.98 10.88 -30.87
N LYS A 141 10.06 12.21 -30.68
CA LYS A 141 11.31 12.96 -30.77
C LYS A 141 12.35 12.51 -29.74
N VAL A 142 11.92 12.14 -28.53
CA VAL A 142 12.81 11.60 -27.48
C VAL A 142 13.02 10.09 -27.57
N GLY A 143 12.47 9.44 -28.60
CA GLY A 143 12.67 8.00 -28.86
C GLY A 143 12.01 7.07 -27.84
N LYS A 144 11.00 7.54 -27.10
CA LYS A 144 10.27 6.72 -26.12
C LYS A 144 9.18 5.88 -26.76
N ILE A 145 8.65 6.34 -27.89
CA ILE A 145 7.67 5.64 -28.72
C ILE A 145 8.08 5.78 -30.19
N GLU A 146 7.55 4.91 -31.04
CA GLU A 146 7.73 4.91 -32.47
C GLU A 146 6.42 5.28 -33.17
N HIS A 147 6.50 6.15 -34.16
CA HIS A 147 5.41 6.42 -35.10
C HIS A 147 5.55 5.43 -36.27
N VAL A 148 4.74 4.38 -36.26
CA VAL A 148 4.91 3.23 -37.15
C VAL A 148 4.32 3.52 -38.54
N ARG A 149 3.15 4.15 -38.57
CA ARG A 149 2.42 4.57 -39.77
C ARG A 149 1.42 5.66 -39.38
N PRO A 150 0.86 6.43 -40.33
CA PRO A 150 -0.01 7.56 -40.01
C PRO A 150 -1.12 7.19 -39.01
N GLY A 151 -1.10 7.83 -37.84
CA GLY A 151 -2.07 7.62 -36.77
C GLY A 151 -1.83 6.38 -35.89
N TYR A 152 -0.70 5.67 -36.02
CA TYR A 152 -0.39 4.49 -35.22
C TYR A 152 0.96 4.63 -34.51
N TYR A 153 0.97 4.31 -33.22
CA TYR A 153 2.13 4.44 -32.35
C TYR A 153 2.39 3.16 -31.57
N ARG A 154 3.66 2.92 -31.24
CA ARG A 154 4.11 1.75 -30.48
C ARG A 154 5.14 2.18 -29.44
N LYS A 155 5.16 1.55 -28.26
CA LYS A 155 6.21 1.78 -27.25
C LYS A 155 7.52 1.12 -27.67
N ASN A 156 8.63 1.84 -27.55
CA ASN A 156 9.95 1.25 -27.69
C ASN A 156 10.27 0.43 -26.43
N THR A 157 10.78 -0.79 -26.60
CA THR A 157 11.25 -1.64 -25.50
C THR A 157 12.39 -0.99 -24.72
#